data_AF-A0A8J2QXH2-F1
#
_entry.id   AF-A0A8J2QXH2-F1
#
_cell.length_a   1.000
_cell.length_b   1.000
_cell.length_c   1.000
_cell.angle_alpha   90.00
_cell.angle_beta   90.00
_cell.angle_gamma   90.00
#
_symmetry.space_group_name_H-M   'P 1'
#
loop_
_entity.id
_entity.type
_entity.pdbx_description
1 polymer ?
#
loop_
_entity_poly.entity_id
_entity_poly.type
_entity_poly.pdbx_seq_one_letter_code
_entity_poly.pdbx_strand_id
1 'polypeptide(L)'
;MLKSCQYFNKRSISKTVKIVAKDTLPAAAYNPDIVEKKVYDEWERRGLFKADNKNDKRTFSIVLPPPNVTGKLHLGHALSNTIQDVIIRRKRSQGFNVLWLPGTDHAGIATQGVHRDLE
;
A
#
# COMPACT_ATOMS: atom_id res chain seq x y z
N MET A 1 57.79 -19.11 8.20
CA MET A 1 56.95 -18.02 7.66
C MET A 1 55.51 -18.51 7.61
N LEU A 2 54.65 -17.86 8.41
CA LEU A 2 53.17 -17.81 8.34
C LEU A 2 52.36 -19.11 8.53
N LYS A 3 52.25 -19.54 9.80
CA LYS A 3 51.03 -20.15 10.36
C LYS A 3 50.17 -19.02 10.94
N SER A 4 49.10 -18.62 10.26
CA SER A 4 48.06 -17.68 10.73
C SER A 4 46.84 -17.87 9.81
N CYS A 5 45.67 -18.32 10.24
CA CYS A 5 44.79 -17.60 11.14
C CYS A 5 43.72 -18.60 11.67
N GLN A 6 43.91 -19.11 12.89
CA GLN A 6 42.86 -19.75 13.69
C GLN A 6 42.61 -18.86 14.91
N TYR A 7 41.90 -17.76 14.70
CA TYR A 7 41.44 -16.82 15.71
C TYR A 7 40.12 -16.30 15.12
N PHE A 8 38.92 -16.52 15.65
CA PHE A 8 38.49 -16.15 17.00
C PHE A 8 37.07 -16.73 17.26
N ASN A 9 36.89 -18.05 17.30
CA ASN A 9 35.60 -18.65 17.67
C ASN A 9 35.50 -18.90 19.18
N LYS A 10 35.41 -17.82 19.97
CA LYS A 10 34.94 -17.84 21.37
C LYS A 10 34.29 -16.50 21.70
N ARG A 11 33.10 -16.23 21.15
CA ARG A 11 32.20 -15.26 21.80
C ARG A 11 31.51 -15.99 22.95
N SER A 12 32.05 -15.78 24.14
CA SER A 12 31.35 -15.97 25.42
C SER A 12 30.09 -15.10 25.39
N ILE A 13 28.98 -15.68 24.95
CA ILE A 13 27.67 -15.03 25.02
C ILE A 13 27.27 -15.08 26.50
N SER A 14 27.34 -13.92 27.14
CA SER A 14 26.89 -13.71 28.52
C SER A 14 25.47 -14.27 28.71
N LYS A 15 25.28 -15.12 29.73
CA LYS A 15 24.05 -15.87 30.06
C LYS A 15 22.82 -15.00 30.42
N THR A 16 22.81 -13.71 30.08
CA THR A 16 21.78 -12.75 30.54
C THR A 16 20.90 -12.22 29.41
N VAL A 17 21.21 -12.48 28.14
CA VAL A 17 20.35 -12.06 27.02
C VAL A 17 19.51 -13.24 26.54
N LYS A 18 18.27 -13.33 27.00
CA LYS A 18 17.25 -14.11 26.30
C LYS A 18 16.98 -13.41 24.97
N ILE A 19 17.66 -13.82 23.90
CA ILE A 19 17.17 -13.54 22.56
C ILE A 19 15.86 -14.31 22.44
N VAL A 20 14.73 -13.60 22.52
CA VAL A 20 13.44 -14.18 22.18
C VAL A 20 13.52 -14.54 20.71
N ALA A 21 13.65 -15.83 20.44
CA ALA A 21 13.71 -16.34 19.08
C ALA A 21 12.43 -15.92 18.35
N LYS A 22 12.64 -15.50 17.11
CA LYS A 22 11.69 -14.91 16.18
C LYS A 22 10.77 -16.00 15.63
N ASP A 23 10.03 -16.70 16.50
CA ASP A 23 9.31 -17.93 16.14
C ASP A 23 8.01 -17.69 15.35
N THR A 24 7.72 -16.43 15.00
CA THR A 24 6.48 -16.01 14.33
C THR A 24 6.66 -15.41 12.94
N LEU A 25 7.89 -15.23 12.47
CA LEU A 25 8.15 -14.68 11.13
C LEU A 25 8.78 -15.77 10.26
N PRO A 26 8.20 -16.07 9.07
CA PRO A 26 8.74 -17.10 8.20
C PRO A 26 10.20 -16.79 7.86
N ALA A 27 11.06 -17.78 8.01
CA ALA A 27 12.48 -17.69 7.64
C ALA A 27 12.70 -17.64 6.11
N ALA A 28 11.63 -17.84 5.32
CA ALA A 28 11.63 -17.76 3.87
C ALA A 28 11.62 -16.30 3.38
N ALA A 29 12.16 -16.08 2.17
CA ALA A 29 12.11 -14.78 1.50
C ALA A 29 10.65 -14.30 1.29
N TYR A 30 10.43 -12.99 1.38
CA TYR A 30 9.12 -12.37 1.17
C TYR A 30 8.65 -12.54 -0.28
N ASN A 31 7.42 -13.04 -0.47
CA ASN A 31 6.76 -13.14 -1.77
C ASN A 31 5.57 -12.15 -1.81
N PRO A 32 5.66 -11.03 -2.56
CA PRO A 32 4.60 -10.03 -2.61
C PRO A 32 3.28 -10.57 -3.20
N ASP A 33 3.34 -11.39 -4.25
CA ASP A 33 2.14 -11.88 -4.96
C ASP A 33 1.20 -12.65 -4.02
N ILE A 34 1.78 -13.48 -3.15
CA ILE A 34 1.03 -14.29 -2.19
C ILE A 34 0.50 -13.40 -1.06
N VAL A 35 1.33 -12.49 -0.55
CA VAL A 35 0.98 -11.67 0.62
C VAL A 35 -0.05 -10.62 0.26
N GLU A 36 0.14 -9.88 -0.83
CA GLU A 36 -0.76 -8.81 -1.27
C GLU A 36 -2.15 -9.35 -1.57
N LYS A 37 -2.25 -10.48 -2.29
CA LYS A 37 -3.54 -11.13 -2.57
C LYS A 37 -4.26 -11.49 -1.28
N LYS A 38 -3.58 -12.18 -0.36
CA LYS A 38 -4.17 -12.60 0.93
C LYS A 38 -4.65 -11.40 1.76
N VAL A 39 -3.84 -10.34 1.81
CA VAL A 39 -4.14 -9.12 2.58
C VAL A 39 -5.32 -8.36 1.98
N TYR A 40 -5.38 -8.26 0.64
CA TYR A 40 -6.47 -7.60 -0.05
C TYR A 40 -7.80 -8.33 0.15
N ASP A 41 -7.82 -9.67 -0.06
CA ASP A 41 -8.98 -10.53 0.15
C ASP A 41 -9.54 -10.35 1.59
N GLU A 42 -8.65 -10.26 2.58
CA GLU A 42 -9.03 -10.03 3.97
C GLU A 42 -9.60 -8.63 4.23
N TRP A 43 -9.07 -7.59 3.58
CA TRP A 43 -9.59 -6.23 3.69
C TRP A 43 -10.98 -6.08 3.09
N GLU A 44 -11.22 -6.72 1.94
CA GLU A 44 -12.55 -6.79 1.31
C GLU A 44 -13.55 -7.52 2.21
N ARG A 45 -13.18 -8.72 2.68
CA ARG A 45 -14.03 -9.53 3.57
C ARG A 45 -14.45 -8.77 4.84
N ARG A 46 -13.54 -7.96 5.39
CA ARG A 46 -13.80 -7.13 6.57
C ARG A 46 -14.50 -5.79 6.26
N GLY A 47 -14.75 -5.48 4.98
CA GLY A 47 -15.38 -4.25 4.56
C GLY A 47 -14.57 -2.99 4.90
N LEU A 48 -13.24 -3.09 5.00
CA LEU A 48 -12.38 -2.00 5.48
C LEU A 48 -12.36 -0.77 4.57
N PHE A 49 -12.82 -0.91 3.33
CA PHE A 49 -12.96 0.18 2.36
C PHE A 49 -14.27 0.95 2.49
N LYS A 50 -15.27 0.42 3.21
CA LYS A 50 -16.59 1.05 3.32
C LYS A 50 -16.55 2.26 4.26
N ALA A 51 -17.21 3.33 3.87
CA ALA A 51 -17.54 4.45 4.75
C ALA A 51 -18.92 4.18 5.40
N ASP A 52 -19.11 4.61 6.65
CA ASP A 52 -20.36 4.40 7.38
C ASP A 52 -21.19 5.69 7.38
N ASN A 53 -22.37 5.66 6.77
CA ASN A 53 -23.23 6.85 6.64
C ASN A 53 -24.02 7.18 7.92
N LYS A 54 -23.97 6.32 8.95
CA LYS A 54 -24.71 6.49 10.21
C LYS A 54 -23.80 6.78 11.40
N ASN A 55 -22.53 7.10 11.15
CA ASN A 55 -21.53 7.26 12.20
C ASN A 55 -21.34 8.72 12.60
N ASP A 56 -21.36 9.01 13.91
CA ASP A 56 -21.05 10.34 14.47
C ASP A 56 -19.55 10.67 14.50
N LYS A 57 -18.69 9.76 14.03
CA LYS A 57 -17.25 10.02 13.86
C LYS A 57 -17.01 11.18 12.91
N ARG A 58 -15.94 11.94 13.21
CA ARG A 58 -15.46 13.01 12.33
C ARG A 58 -15.17 12.47 10.94
N THR A 59 -15.74 13.11 9.93
CA THR A 59 -15.64 12.67 8.54
C THR A 59 -14.37 13.21 7.87
N PHE A 60 -13.84 12.43 6.94
CA PHE A 60 -12.76 12.85 6.05
C PHE A 60 -13.01 12.25 4.67
N SER A 61 -12.92 13.03 3.61
CA SER A 61 -13.12 12.51 2.25
C SER A 61 -12.06 13.04 1.29
N ILE A 62 -11.68 12.19 0.34
CA ILE A 62 -10.89 12.55 -0.83
C ILE A 62 -11.67 12.06 -2.05
N VAL A 63 -11.95 12.98 -2.96
CA VAL A 63 -12.47 12.67 -4.28
C VAL A 63 -11.28 12.65 -5.22
N LEU A 64 -11.05 11.52 -5.89
CA LEU A 64 -10.08 11.47 -6.96
C LEU A 64 -10.58 12.41 -8.07
N PRO A 65 -9.77 13.39 -8.51
CA PRO A 65 -10.14 14.21 -9.65
C PRO A 65 -10.46 13.26 -10.80
N PRO A 66 -11.52 13.57 -11.54
CA PRO A 66 -12.12 12.61 -12.43
C PRO A 66 -11.04 12.23 -13.48
N PRO A 67 -10.69 10.94 -13.63
CA PRO A 67 -9.63 10.51 -14.51
C PRO A 67 -10.01 10.94 -15.91
N ASN A 68 -9.18 11.79 -16.50
CA ASN A 68 -9.13 11.91 -17.94
C ASN A 68 -8.91 10.48 -18.46
N VAL A 69 -9.72 10.04 -19.43
CA VAL A 69 -9.53 8.74 -20.10
C VAL A 69 -8.25 8.83 -20.95
N THR A 70 -7.09 8.84 -20.29
CA THR A 70 -5.77 9.05 -20.88
C THR A 70 -4.92 7.81 -20.64
N GLY A 71 -5.19 6.76 -21.43
CA GLY A 71 -4.24 5.68 -21.69
C GLY A 71 -3.83 4.79 -20.51
N LYS A 72 -2.63 4.21 -20.61
CA LYS A 72 -2.07 3.22 -19.66
C LYS A 72 -1.61 3.88 -18.36
N LEU A 73 -1.77 3.18 -17.24
CA LEU A 73 -1.23 3.58 -15.93
C LEU A 73 0.29 3.75 -16.00
N HIS A 74 0.76 4.98 -15.76
CA HIS A 74 2.17 5.33 -15.61
C HIS A 74 2.55 5.63 -14.15
N LEU A 75 3.86 5.77 -13.88
CA LEU A 75 4.42 6.02 -12.53
C LEU A 75 3.80 7.24 -11.83
N GLY A 76 3.46 8.29 -12.57
CA GLY A 76 2.71 9.44 -12.02
C GLY A 76 1.38 9.05 -11.33
N HIS A 77 0.61 8.13 -11.92
CA HIS A 77 -0.60 7.61 -11.28
C HIS A 77 -0.28 6.83 -10.01
N ALA A 78 0.76 5.99 -10.06
CA ALA A 78 1.20 5.23 -8.88
C ALA A 78 1.58 6.16 -7.73
N LEU A 79 2.34 7.22 -8.00
CA LEU A 79 2.72 8.21 -6.98
C LEU A 79 1.50 8.93 -6.39
N SER A 80 0.65 9.51 -7.24
CA SER A 80 -0.52 10.27 -6.80
C SER A 80 -1.52 9.41 -6.02
N ASN A 81 -1.77 8.17 -6.47
CA ASN A 81 -2.67 7.25 -5.78
C ASN A 81 -2.07 6.75 -4.46
N THR A 82 -0.76 6.49 -4.41
CA THR A 82 -0.08 6.04 -3.18
C THR A 82 -0.14 7.10 -2.10
N ILE A 83 0.12 8.37 -2.45
CA ILE A 83 0.04 9.48 -1.47
C ILE A 83 -1.37 9.58 -0.88
N GLN A 84 -2.40 9.49 -1.72
CA GLN A 84 -3.79 9.53 -1.26
C GLN A 84 -4.13 8.33 -0.38
N ASP A 85 -3.74 7.11 -0.77
CA ASP A 85 -3.96 5.89 0.01
C ASP A 85 -3.33 5.98 1.41
N VAL A 86 -2.09 6.49 1.51
CA VAL A 86 -1.41 6.72 2.80
C VAL A 86 -2.21 7.68 3.69
N ILE A 87 -2.70 8.79 3.12
CA ILE A 87 -3.50 9.77 3.86
C ILE A 87 -4.82 9.15 4.35
N ILE A 88 -5.52 8.42 3.48
CA ILE A 88 -6.79 7.73 3.79
C ILE A 88 -6.58 6.71 4.92
N ARG A 89 -5.55 5.88 4.83
CA ARG A 89 -5.23 4.88 5.87
C ARG A 89 -4.87 5.53 7.20
N ARG A 90 -4.06 6.60 7.17
CA ARG A 90 -3.73 7.36 8.38
C ARG A 90 -4.99 7.93 9.03
N LYS A 91 -5.91 8.50 8.24
CA LYS A 91 -7.18 9.05 8.76
C LYS A 91 -8.09 7.98 9.33
N ARG A 92 -8.22 6.82 8.67
CA ARG A 92 -8.95 5.66 9.22
C ARG A 92 -8.35 5.21 10.55
N SER A 93 -7.02 5.13 10.64
CA SER A 93 -6.31 4.79 11.88
C SER A 93 -6.48 5.82 13.00
N GLN A 94 -6.74 7.09 12.66
CA GLN A 94 -7.05 8.15 13.62
C GLN A 94 -8.53 8.14 14.07
N GLY A 95 -9.33 7.16 13.65
CA GLY A 95 -10.73 7.02 14.02
C GLY A 95 -11.70 7.85 13.19
N PHE A 96 -11.27 8.44 12.07
CA PHE A 96 -12.16 9.16 11.16
C PHE A 96 -13.05 8.19 10.39
N ASN A 97 -14.26 8.65 10.07
CA ASN A 97 -15.08 8.02 9.04
C ASN A 97 -14.61 8.50 7.66
N VAL A 98 -13.96 7.61 6.91
CA VAL A 98 -13.23 8.00 5.69
C VAL A 98 -13.92 7.51 4.43
N LEU A 99 -14.18 8.43 3.50
CA LEU A 99 -14.66 8.14 2.15
C LEU A 99 -13.55 8.42 1.13
N TRP A 100 -13.10 7.40 0.41
CA TRP A 100 -12.22 7.56 -0.75
C TRP A 100 -13.01 7.20 -2.00
N LEU A 101 -13.43 8.22 -2.75
CA LEU A 101 -14.32 8.02 -3.89
C LEU A 101 -13.52 8.19 -5.19
N PRO A 102 -13.42 7.13 -6.03
CA PRO A 102 -12.94 7.30 -7.39
C PRO A 102 -13.94 8.14 -8.19
N GLY A 103 -13.50 9.27 -8.73
CA GLY A 103 -14.24 10.00 -9.76
C GLY A 103 -14.13 9.30 -11.11
N THR A 104 -15.01 9.62 -12.06
CA THR A 104 -14.88 9.29 -13.49
C THR A 104 -15.21 10.55 -14.26
N ASP A 105 -14.31 11.05 -15.12
CA ASP A 105 -14.63 12.22 -15.95
C ASP A 105 -15.25 11.74 -17.24
N HIS A 106 -16.51 12.10 -17.45
CA HIS A 106 -17.20 11.86 -18.71
C HIS A 106 -17.13 13.08 -19.65
N ALA A 107 -16.43 14.16 -19.29
CA ALA A 107 -16.30 15.37 -20.09
C ALA A 107 -15.31 15.22 -21.27
N GLY A 108 -15.74 14.50 -22.30
CA GLY A 108 -15.84 14.94 -23.70
C GLY A 108 -14.75 15.73 -24.45
N ILE A 109 -13.53 15.97 -23.94
CA ILE A 109 -12.44 16.58 -24.73
C ILE A 109 -11.41 15.54 -25.18
N ALA A 110 -11.16 14.49 -24.39
CA ALA A 110 -10.24 13.42 -24.76
C ALA A 110 -10.76 12.55 -25.93
N THR A 111 -12.07 12.48 -26.14
CA THR A 111 -12.67 11.72 -27.27
C THR A 111 -12.58 12.44 -28.62
N GLN A 112 -12.42 13.76 -28.63
CA GLN A 112 -12.40 14.55 -29.87
C GLN A 112 -11.03 14.52 -30.57
N GLY A 113 -9.95 14.19 -29.86
CA GLY A 113 -8.59 14.13 -30.42
C GLY A 113 -8.33 12.92 -31.32
N VAL A 114 -9.03 11.79 -31.10
CA VAL A 114 -8.78 10.54 -31.83
C VAL A 114 -9.42 10.53 -33.23
N HIS A 115 -10.32 11.48 -33.53
CA HIS A 115 -10.99 11.55 -34.84
C HIS A 115 -10.26 12.44 -35.86
N ARG A 116 -9.16 13.11 -35.47
CA ARG A 116 -8.45 14.05 -36.35
C ARG A 116 -7.25 13.45 -37.10
N ASP A 117 -7.00 12.15 -36.91
CA ASP A 117 -5.91 11.39 -37.57
C ASP A 117 -6.44 10.35 -38.60
N LEU A 118 -7.70 10.47 -39.03
CA LEU A 118 -8.33 9.59 -40.03
C LEU A 118 -8.81 10.32 -41.30
N GLU A 119 -8.28 11.51 -41.60
CA GLU A 119 -8.39 12.16 -42.92
C GLU A 119 -7.02 12.26 -43.59
#